data_AF-A0A7Z7ND45-F1
#
_entry.id   AF-A0A7Z7ND45-F1
#
_cell.length_a   1.000
_cell.length_b   1.000
_cell.length_c   1.000
_cell.angle_alpha   90.00
_cell.angle_beta   90.00
_cell.angle_gamma   90.00
#
_symmetry.space_group_name_H-M   'P 1'
#
loop_
_entity.id
_entity.type
_entity.pdbx_description
1 polymer ?
#
loop_
_entity_poly.entity_id
_entity_poly.type
_entity_poly.pdbx_seq_one_letter_code
_entity_poly.pdbx_strand_id
1 'polypeptide(L)'
;MHFVTLPPEVNSLNMFVGAGSTPMLEAAVAWEGLADELRAAANSFELVTSNVVARSWQGPAAVAMAAAAAPYMGWLSEASVRAQGAAGQARAGASLFEEAWAATIHPAAVAANRNAFVRLVMSNLFGQNATAIAAAE
;
A
#
# COMPACT_ATOMS: atom_id res chain seq x y z
N MET A 1 16.19 -1.37 8.33
CA MET A 1 16.92 -2.12 7.27
C MET A 1 17.83 -1.15 6.53
N HIS A 2 19.02 -1.57 6.09
CA HIS A 2 19.98 -0.73 5.35
C HIS A 2 20.19 -1.31 3.93
N PHE A 3 19.52 -0.75 2.92
CA PHE A 3 19.62 -1.23 1.53
C PHE A 3 20.96 -0.86 0.86
N VAL A 4 21.62 0.17 1.38
CA VAL A 4 22.92 0.66 0.87
C VAL A 4 24.08 -0.32 1.07
N THR A 5 23.91 -1.33 1.94
CA THR A 5 24.92 -2.38 2.15
C THR A 5 24.68 -3.61 1.28
N LEU A 6 23.55 -3.67 0.56
CA LEU A 6 23.26 -4.74 -0.38
C LEU A 6 23.83 -4.38 -1.76
N PRO A 7 24.32 -5.36 -2.53
CA PRO A 7 24.81 -5.10 -3.88
C PRO A 7 23.64 -4.77 -4.82
N PRO A 8 23.89 -4.04 -5.92
CA PRO A 8 22.84 -3.60 -6.85
C PRO A 8 22.07 -4.77 -7.47
N GLU A 9 22.68 -5.94 -7.63
CA GLU A 9 22.04 -7.17 -8.10
C GLU A 9 20.88 -7.60 -7.19
N VAL A 10 21.07 -7.49 -5.87
CA VAL A 10 20.05 -7.89 -4.89
C VAL A 10 18.95 -6.84 -4.80
N ASN A 11 19.33 -5.55 -4.69
CA ASN A 11 18.34 -4.47 -4.60
C ASN A 11 17.48 -4.39 -5.87
N SER A 12 18.10 -4.48 -7.06
CA SER A 12 17.36 -4.50 -8.32
C SER A 12 16.49 -5.73 -8.44
N LEU A 13 17.01 -6.95 -8.20
CA LEU A 13 16.20 -8.15 -8.34
C LEU A 13 14.98 -8.13 -7.42
N ASN A 14 15.16 -7.76 -6.15
CA ASN A 14 14.06 -7.67 -5.17
C ASN A 14 12.95 -6.69 -5.60
N MET A 15 13.29 -5.61 -6.30
CA MET A 15 12.31 -4.63 -6.78
C MET A 15 11.50 -5.16 -7.98
N PHE A 16 12.13 -5.96 -8.84
CA PHE A 16 11.52 -6.41 -10.10
C PHE A 16 10.86 -7.80 -10.02
N VAL A 17 11.08 -8.56 -8.96
CA VAL A 17 10.38 -9.83 -8.71
C VAL A 17 9.17 -9.62 -7.80
N GLY A 18 8.09 -10.34 -8.07
CA GLY A 18 6.89 -10.33 -7.22
C GLY A 18 5.60 -10.03 -7.98
N ALA A 19 4.53 -9.80 -7.23
CA ALA A 19 3.18 -9.61 -7.78
C ALA A 19 2.88 -8.18 -8.24
N GLY A 20 3.81 -7.24 -8.03
CA GLY A 20 3.61 -5.81 -8.34
C GLY A 20 2.61 -5.12 -7.42
N SER A 21 2.11 -3.95 -7.86
CA SER A 21 1.19 -3.11 -7.10
C SER A 21 -0.28 -3.53 -7.18
N THR A 22 -0.67 -4.35 -8.16
CA THR A 22 -2.07 -4.72 -8.41
C THR A 22 -2.80 -5.26 -7.17
N PRO A 23 -2.24 -6.20 -6.38
CA PRO A 23 -2.93 -6.69 -5.18
C PRO A 23 -3.17 -5.59 -4.14
N MET A 24 -2.30 -4.59 -4.05
CA MET A 24 -2.47 -3.46 -3.14
C MET A 24 -3.59 -2.52 -3.61
N LEU A 25 -3.72 -2.32 -4.93
CA LEU A 25 -4.81 -1.56 -5.51
C LEU A 25 -6.17 -2.28 -5.34
N GLU A 26 -6.20 -3.60 -5.50
CA GLU A 26 -7.38 -4.42 -5.21
C GLU A 26 -7.79 -4.31 -3.73
N ALA A 27 -6.81 -4.37 -2.82
CA ALA A 27 -7.06 -4.15 -1.40
C ALA A 27 -7.63 -2.74 -1.13
N ALA A 28 -7.15 -1.71 -1.82
CA ALA A 28 -7.70 -0.35 -1.69
C ALA A 28 -9.18 -0.30 -2.07
N VAL A 29 -9.57 -0.95 -3.17
CA VAL A 29 -10.97 -1.04 -3.61
C VAL A 29 -11.82 -1.81 -2.60
N ALA A 30 -11.31 -2.91 -2.04
CA ALA A 30 -12.01 -3.68 -1.02
C ALA A 30 -12.24 -2.85 0.27
N TRP A 31 -11.24 -2.08 0.70
CA TRP A 31 -11.35 -1.19 1.85
C TRP A 31 -12.36 -0.05 1.63
N GLU A 32 -12.47 0.48 0.40
CA GLU A 32 -13.52 1.43 0.04
C GLU A 32 -14.91 0.80 0.08
N GLY A 33 -15.07 -0.39 -0.48
CA GLY A 33 -16.34 -1.12 -0.40
C GLY A 33 -16.78 -1.33 1.05
N LEU A 34 -15.85 -1.73 1.93
CA LEU A 34 -16.13 -1.88 3.36
C LEU A 34 -16.52 -0.56 4.02
N ALA A 35 -15.86 0.55 3.67
CA ALA A 35 -16.24 1.86 4.20
C ALA A 35 -17.68 2.23 3.81
N ASP A 36 -18.05 1.98 2.56
CA ASP A 36 -19.40 2.26 2.06
C ASP A 36 -20.45 1.41 2.77
N GLU A 37 -20.18 0.12 2.98
CA GLU A 37 -21.05 -0.78 3.74
C GLU A 37 -21.22 -0.34 5.20
N LEU A 38 -20.13 0.04 5.88
CA LEU A 38 -20.16 0.51 7.27
C LEU A 38 -20.96 1.81 7.41
N ARG A 39 -20.79 2.74 6.47
CA ARG A 39 -21.56 3.99 6.42
C ARG A 39 -23.04 3.74 6.13
N ALA A 40 -23.35 2.84 5.20
CA ALA A 40 -24.72 2.43 4.92
C ALA A 40 -25.37 1.77 6.16
N ALA A 41 -24.62 0.93 6.87
CA ALA A 41 -25.07 0.30 8.11
C ALA A 41 -25.35 1.35 9.22
N ALA A 42 -24.47 2.35 9.38
CA ALA A 42 -24.68 3.44 10.33
C ALA A 42 -25.99 4.20 10.02
N ASN A 43 -26.19 4.59 8.77
CA ASN A 43 -27.39 5.30 8.31
C ASN A 43 -28.66 4.45 8.49
N SER A 44 -28.59 3.16 8.16
CA SER A 44 -29.72 2.23 8.33
C SER A 44 -30.09 2.08 9.81
N PHE A 45 -29.09 1.98 10.68
CA PHE A 45 -29.32 1.84 12.12
C PHE A 45 -29.90 3.13 12.72
N GLU A 46 -29.42 4.30 12.31
CA GLU A 46 -29.99 5.60 12.68
C GLU A 46 -31.46 5.71 12.23
N LEU A 47 -31.76 5.30 11.01
CA LEU A 47 -33.11 5.36 10.46
C LEU A 47 -34.08 4.43 11.21
N VAL A 48 -33.65 3.22 11.57
CA VAL A 48 -34.49 2.29 12.34
C VAL A 48 -34.70 2.80 13.76
N THR A 49 -33.64 3.23 14.44
CA THR A 49 -33.72 3.70 15.83
C THR A 49 -34.54 4.99 15.97
N SER A 50 -34.37 5.95 15.06
CA SER A 50 -35.17 7.18 15.04
C SER A 50 -36.65 6.91 14.75
N ASN A 51 -36.97 6.01 13.81
CA ASN A 51 -38.36 5.66 13.50
C ASN A 51 -39.09 4.98 14.67
N VAL A 52 -38.41 4.09 15.40
CA VAL A 52 -38.99 3.39 16.55
C VAL A 52 -39.34 4.39 17.68
N VAL A 53 -38.45 5.34 17.95
CA VAL A 53 -38.62 6.36 18.99
C VAL A 53 -39.64 7.44 18.58
N ALA A 54 -39.71 7.80 17.29
CA ALA A 54 -40.58 8.87 16.80
C ALA A 54 -42.07 8.46 16.66
N ARG A 55 -42.37 7.16 16.56
CA ARG A 55 -43.73 6.67 16.29
C ARG A 55 -44.45 6.27 17.57
N SER A 56 -44.43 4.97 17.88
CA SER A 56 -45.34 4.35 18.85
C SER A 56 -44.75 4.23 20.26
N TRP A 57 -43.42 4.35 20.42
CA TRP A 57 -42.77 4.20 21.71
C TRP A 57 -42.11 5.52 22.14
N GLN A 58 -42.79 6.25 23.02
CA GLN A 58 -42.35 7.55 23.52
C GLN A 58 -42.19 7.52 25.05
N GLY A 59 -41.34 8.40 25.58
CA GLY A 59 -41.10 8.55 27.02
C GLY A 59 -39.69 8.15 27.46
N PRO A 60 -39.39 8.16 28.78
CA PRO A 60 -38.04 8.01 29.30
C PRO A 60 -37.31 6.73 28.88
N ALA A 61 -38.05 5.63 28.69
CA ALA A 61 -37.47 4.37 28.23
C ALA A 61 -36.99 4.42 26.76
N ALA A 62 -37.74 5.12 25.89
CA ALA A 62 -37.35 5.32 24.50
C ALA A 62 -36.11 6.23 24.40
N VAL A 63 -36.04 7.27 25.24
CA VAL A 63 -34.85 8.13 25.36
C VAL A 63 -33.63 7.35 25.82
N ALA A 64 -33.78 6.49 26.83
CA ALA A 64 -32.69 5.64 27.31
C ALA A 64 -32.19 4.64 26.25
N MET A 65 -33.10 4.08 25.45
CA MET A 65 -32.74 3.19 24.34
C MET A 65 -31.98 3.93 23.23
N ALA A 66 -32.44 5.12 22.83
CA ALA A 66 -31.74 5.96 21.86
C ALA A 66 -30.32 6.32 22.32
N ALA A 67 -30.17 6.66 23.62
CA ALA A 67 -28.87 6.95 24.21
C ALA A 67 -27.94 5.71 24.20
N ALA A 68 -28.47 4.52 24.47
CA ALA A 68 -27.71 3.27 24.42
C ALA A 68 -27.31 2.85 23.00
N ALA A 69 -28.08 3.27 21.99
CA ALA A 69 -27.83 2.99 20.58
C ALA A 69 -26.75 3.89 19.95
N ALA A 70 -26.58 5.12 20.45
CA ALA A 70 -25.66 6.11 19.90
C ALA A 70 -24.18 5.65 19.81
N PRO A 71 -23.59 4.98 20.81
CA PRO A 71 -22.20 4.51 20.73
C PRO A 71 -21.95 3.55 19.57
N TYR A 72 -22.92 2.70 19.24
CA TYR A 72 -22.77 1.75 18.13
C TYR A 72 -22.79 2.45 16.76
N MET A 73 -23.64 3.45 16.58
CA MET A 73 -23.62 4.31 15.38
C MET A 73 -22.30 5.06 15.23
N GLY A 74 -21.80 5.60 16.35
CA GLY A 74 -20.50 6.26 16.41
C GLY A 74 -19.39 5.31 15.97
N TRP A 75 -19.39 4.09 16.51
CA TRP A 75 -18.42 3.06 16.14
C TRP A 75 -18.49 2.70 14.65
N LEU A 76 -19.68 2.51 14.07
CA LEU A 76 -19.82 2.23 12.64
C LEU A 76 -19.28 3.37 11.76
N SER A 77 -19.58 4.61 12.13
CA SER A 77 -19.11 5.80 11.42
C SER A 77 -17.58 5.93 11.51
N GLU A 78 -17.01 5.73 12.69
CA GLU A 78 -15.55 5.74 12.88
C GLU A 78 -14.86 4.60 12.12
N ALA A 79 -15.45 3.40 12.12
CA ALA A 79 -14.93 2.26 11.38
C ALA A 79 -14.94 2.54 9.86
N SER A 80 -16.00 3.17 9.34
CA SER A 80 -16.06 3.63 7.95
C SER A 80 -14.89 4.58 7.63
N VAL A 81 -14.63 5.58 8.47
CA VAL A 81 -13.52 6.53 8.27
C VAL A 81 -12.16 5.83 8.29
N ARG A 82 -11.97 4.88 9.21
CA ARG A 82 -10.73 4.08 9.28
C ARG A 82 -10.54 3.23 8.03
N ALA A 83 -11.60 2.63 7.51
CA ALA A 83 -11.57 1.85 6.26
C ALA A 83 -11.20 2.73 5.05
N GLN A 84 -11.76 3.94 4.95
CA GLN A 84 -11.34 4.91 3.91
C GLN A 84 -9.86 5.29 4.06
N GLY A 85 -9.39 5.50 5.29
CA GLY A 85 -7.98 5.74 5.58
C GLY A 85 -7.08 4.59 5.12
N ALA A 86 -7.48 3.34 5.37
CA ALA A 86 -6.77 2.15 4.93
C ALA A 86 -6.69 2.05 3.40
N ALA A 87 -7.79 2.35 2.69
CA ALA A 87 -7.79 2.43 1.24
C ALA A 87 -6.80 3.48 0.71
N GLY A 88 -6.79 4.67 1.33
CA GLY A 88 -5.83 5.74 0.99
C GLY A 88 -4.38 5.30 1.19
N GLN A 89 -4.07 4.64 2.30
CA GLN A 89 -2.73 4.12 2.59
C GLN A 89 -2.31 3.02 1.61
N ALA A 90 -3.22 2.13 1.23
CA ALA A 90 -2.95 1.10 0.23
C ALA A 90 -2.58 1.72 -1.13
N ARG A 91 -3.32 2.74 -1.58
CA ARG A 91 -2.96 3.48 -2.80
C ARG A 91 -1.62 4.19 -2.69
N ALA A 92 -1.35 4.85 -1.57
CA ALA A 92 -0.07 5.51 -1.35
C ALA A 92 1.09 4.50 -1.40
N GLY A 93 0.92 3.31 -0.80
CA GLY A 93 1.89 2.23 -0.88
C GLY A 93 2.11 1.72 -2.31
N ALA A 94 1.04 1.57 -3.10
CA ALA A 94 1.13 1.22 -4.51
C ALA A 94 1.91 2.28 -5.31
N SER A 95 1.61 3.57 -5.13
CA SER A 95 2.33 4.65 -5.80
C SER A 95 3.82 4.68 -5.44
N LEU A 96 4.16 4.56 -4.15
CA LEU A 96 5.55 4.52 -3.69
C LEU A 96 6.31 3.32 -4.25
N PHE A 97 5.64 2.17 -4.39
CA PHE A 97 6.23 1.00 -5.05
C PHE A 97 6.54 1.30 -6.52
N GLU A 98 5.60 1.87 -7.27
CA GLU A 98 5.81 2.18 -8.70
C GLU A 98 6.90 3.26 -8.90
N GLU A 99 6.98 4.26 -8.02
CA GLU A 99 8.05 5.25 -8.01
C GLU A 99 9.41 4.60 -7.76
N ALA A 100 9.50 3.72 -6.76
CA ALA A 100 10.72 2.99 -6.45
C ALA A 100 11.11 2.02 -7.58
N TRP A 101 10.13 1.35 -8.18
CA TRP A 101 10.31 0.46 -9.32
C TRP A 101 10.87 1.22 -10.53
N ALA A 102 10.29 2.37 -10.87
CA ALA A 102 10.75 3.23 -11.97
C ALA A 102 12.15 3.83 -11.71
N ALA A 103 12.48 4.14 -10.46
CA ALA A 103 13.78 4.69 -10.08
C ALA A 103 14.88 3.62 -9.98
N THR A 104 14.54 2.34 -9.88
CA THR A 104 15.50 1.26 -9.66
C THR A 104 16.14 0.83 -10.98
N ILE A 105 17.47 0.67 -10.98
CA ILE A 105 18.23 0.19 -12.13
C ILE A 105 17.76 -1.24 -12.48
N HIS A 106 17.37 -1.44 -13.74
CA HIS A 106 16.87 -2.73 -14.21
C HIS A 106 17.93 -3.85 -14.07
N PRO A 107 17.58 -5.07 -13.61
CA PRO A 107 18.54 -6.16 -13.41
C PRO A 107 19.40 -6.49 -14.63
N ALA A 108 18.84 -6.37 -15.85
CA ALA A 108 19.58 -6.59 -17.09
C ALA A 108 20.73 -5.58 -17.31
N ALA A 109 20.57 -4.33 -16.87
CA ALA A 109 21.63 -3.32 -16.98
C ALA A 109 22.77 -3.63 -16.00
N VAL A 110 22.44 -4.06 -14.78
CA VAL A 110 23.43 -4.53 -13.79
C VAL A 110 24.21 -5.72 -14.36
N ALA A 111 23.52 -6.74 -14.88
CA ALA A 111 24.15 -7.91 -15.49
C ALA A 111 25.03 -7.56 -16.70
N ALA A 112 24.59 -6.63 -17.56
CA ALA A 112 25.37 -6.18 -18.70
C ALA A 112 26.68 -5.49 -18.28
N ASN A 113 26.63 -4.63 -17.27
CA ASN A 113 27.81 -3.98 -16.71
C ASN A 113 28.77 -5.02 -16.08
N ARG A 114 28.29 -5.98 -15.28
CA ARG A 114 29.14 -7.04 -14.70
C ARG A 114 29.80 -7.92 -15.78
N ASN A 115 29.07 -8.28 -16.82
CA ASN A 115 29.63 -9.01 -17.96
C ASN A 115 30.70 -8.19 -18.72
N ALA A 116 30.49 -6.88 -18.88
CA ALA A 116 31.47 -6.00 -19.49
C ALA A 116 32.75 -5.89 -18.64
N PHE A 117 32.60 -5.73 -17.34
CA PHE A 117 33.71 -5.72 -16.39
C PHE A 117 34.56 -6.98 -16.49
N VAL A 118 33.94 -8.18 -16.43
CA VAL A 118 34.67 -9.46 -16.56
C VAL A 118 35.42 -9.56 -17.89
N ARG A 119 34.81 -9.16 -19.02
CA ARG A 119 35.49 -9.16 -20.33
C ARG A 119 36.69 -8.22 -20.36
N LEU A 120 36.57 -7.02 -19.79
CA LEU A 120 37.65 -6.03 -19.74
C LEU A 120 38.83 -6.55 -18.91
N VAL A 121 38.55 -7.15 -17.74
CA VAL A 121 39.56 -7.79 -16.89
C VAL A 121 40.26 -8.94 -17.62
N MET A 122 39.50 -9.85 -18.24
CA MET A 122 40.05 -11.02 -18.94
C MET A 122 40.93 -10.64 -20.15
N SER A 123 40.67 -9.50 -20.78
CA SER A 123 41.46 -8.99 -21.91
C SER A 123 42.59 -8.02 -21.50
N ASN A 124 42.78 -7.75 -20.21
CA ASN A 124 43.71 -6.72 -19.72
C ASN A 124 45.19 -7.19 -19.62
N LEU A 125 45.68 -7.95 -20.61
CA LEU A 125 47.01 -8.58 -20.53
C LEU A 125 48.16 -7.56 -20.35
N PHE A 126 48.03 -6.37 -20.95
CA PHE A 126 49.03 -5.31 -20.90
C PHE A 126 48.62 -4.12 -20.02
N GLY A 127 47.56 -4.24 -19.22
CA GLY A 127 47.08 -3.15 -18.36
C GLY A 127 46.36 -2.00 -19.08
N GLN A 128 46.17 -2.09 -20.40
CA GLN A 128 45.56 -1.02 -21.22
C GLN A 128 44.09 -0.75 -20.89
N ASN A 129 43.37 -1.73 -20.35
CA ASN A 129 41.95 -1.59 -19.99
C ASN A 129 41.74 -1.01 -18.57
N ALA A 130 42.80 -0.64 -17.83
CA ALA A 130 42.69 -0.24 -16.43
C ALA A 130 41.67 0.89 -16.19
N THR A 131 41.63 1.91 -17.05
CA THR A 131 40.66 3.01 -16.95
C THR A 131 39.22 2.57 -17.24
N ALA A 132 39.03 1.67 -18.22
CA ALA A 132 37.72 1.12 -18.55
C ALA A 132 37.18 0.17 -17.48
N ILE A 133 38.07 -0.59 -16.82
CA ILE A 133 37.75 -1.44 -15.67
C ILE A 133 37.26 -0.56 -14.51
N ALA A 134 38.03 0.47 -14.14
CA ALA A 134 37.64 1.39 -13.06
C ALA A 134 36.32 2.12 -13.33
N ALA A 135 36.01 2.43 -14.59
CA ALA A 135 34.73 3.03 -14.98
C ALA A 135 33.54 2.06 -14.90
N ALA A 136 33.81 0.76 -14.90
CA ALA A 136 32.79 -0.29 -14.87
C ALA A 136 32.57 -0.88 -13.46
N GLU A 137 33.48 -0.63 -12.50
CA GLU A 137 33.35 -1.03 -11.08
C GLU A 137 32.17 -0.37 -10.38
#